data_AF-A0A2E7KW12-F1
#
_entry.id   AF-A0A2E7KW12-F1
#
_cell.length_a   1.000
_cell.length_b   1.000
_cell.length_c   1.000
_cell.angle_alpha   90.00
_cell.angle_beta   90.00
_cell.angle_gamma   90.00
#
_symmetry.space_group_name_H-M   'P 1'
#
loop_
_entity.id
_entity.type
_entity.pdbx_description
1 polymer ?
#
loop_
_entity_poly.entity_id
_entity_poly.type
_entity_poly.pdbx_seq_one_letter_code
_entity_poly.pdbx_strand_id
1 'polypeptide(L)'
;VDFYGRTTAESLKKQDGLSRVGYVMPPGGSSISVDPIAVLKGAPHLDLAHSFVEFVLSKEGQMIWAAAPGSHPGPKYRALRRLPVRPDLYQGETLGLMIDGSEMPFEQAKKFDYDGSLTGHLFTPLRIIVRVMCIDAHDEMKEAWEALIDSGFPPQATEKFHDISLVSYELAGTSIKSTLKKSKVDAVKLMNELGSFFRKNYKEAKQLAEEGK
;
A
#
# COMPACT_ATOMS: atom_id res chain seq x y z
N VAL A 1 -1.13 7.13 2.67
CA VAL A 1 -2.55 7.02 2.26
C VAL A 1 -3.43 7.12 3.48
N ASP A 2 -4.19 8.20 3.58
CA ASP A 2 -4.75 8.72 4.84
C ASP A 2 -6.26 9.08 4.69
N PHE A 3 -6.68 9.45 3.48
CA PHE A 3 -8.08 9.80 3.18
C PHE A 3 -9.09 8.71 3.54
N TYR A 4 -8.75 7.41 3.46
CA TYR A 4 -9.65 6.34 3.87
C TYR A 4 -10.03 6.46 5.34
N GLY A 5 -9.06 6.74 6.21
CA GLY A 5 -9.29 6.90 7.65
C GLY A 5 -10.16 8.12 7.93
N ARG A 6 -9.81 9.29 7.38
CA ARG A 6 -10.59 10.52 7.55
C ARG A 6 -12.01 10.40 6.98
N THR A 7 -12.15 9.85 5.76
CA THR A 7 -13.45 9.65 5.11
C THR A 7 -14.32 8.66 5.88
N THR A 8 -13.74 7.58 6.39
CA THR A 8 -14.48 6.60 7.21
C THR A 8 -14.95 7.24 8.52
N ALA A 9 -14.06 7.95 9.22
CA ALA A 9 -14.39 8.66 10.45
C ALA A 9 -15.51 9.68 10.25
N GLU A 10 -15.49 10.43 9.14
CA GLU A 10 -16.54 11.37 8.75
C GLU A 10 -17.85 10.65 8.40
N SER A 11 -17.80 9.58 7.59
CA SER A 11 -19.00 8.85 7.16
C SER A 11 -19.77 8.21 8.32
N LEU A 12 -19.07 7.88 9.41
CA LEU A 12 -19.64 7.30 10.62
C LEU A 12 -19.93 8.34 11.71
N LYS A 13 -19.69 9.63 11.43
CA LYS A 13 -19.97 10.73 12.34
C LYS A 13 -21.48 10.96 12.42
N LYS A 14 -22.02 10.88 13.64
CA LYS A 14 -23.41 11.16 13.95
C LYS A 14 -23.67 12.67 13.97
N GLN A 15 -24.94 13.07 13.98
CA GLN A 15 -25.35 14.48 14.05
C GLN A 15 -24.89 15.18 15.33
N ASP A 16 -24.72 14.45 16.43
CA ASP A 16 -24.15 14.95 17.69
C ASP A 16 -22.62 15.19 17.61
N GLY A 17 -22.01 14.90 16.46
CA GLY A 17 -20.58 15.06 16.22
C GLY A 17 -19.72 13.88 16.66
N LEU A 18 -20.29 12.85 17.30
CA LEU A 18 -19.56 11.66 17.74
C LEU A 18 -19.38 10.66 16.60
N SER A 19 -18.20 10.05 16.51
CA SER A 19 -17.93 8.94 15.60
C SER A 19 -17.34 7.76 16.38
N ARG A 20 -17.76 6.54 16.03
CA ARG A 20 -17.20 5.31 16.60
C ARG A 20 -15.82 4.97 16.03
N VAL A 21 -15.39 5.68 14.98
CA VAL A 21 -14.07 5.55 14.36
C VAL A 21 -13.38 6.90 14.43
N GLY A 22 -12.20 6.92 15.04
CA GLY A 22 -11.29 8.06 15.01
C GLY A 22 -10.15 7.81 14.01
N TYR A 23 -9.57 8.88 13.50
CA TYR A 23 -8.35 8.83 12.71
C TYR A 23 -7.34 9.80 13.32
N VAL A 24 -6.09 9.34 13.46
CA VAL A 24 -4.97 10.12 13.98
C VAL A 24 -3.77 9.85 13.09
N MET A 25 -3.05 10.91 12.72
CA MET A 25 -1.69 10.81 12.18
C MET A 25 -0.68 11.09 13.30
N PRO A 26 -0.01 10.06 13.84
CA PRO A 26 1.03 10.26 14.84
C PRO A 26 2.15 11.18 14.31
N PRO A 27 2.44 12.31 14.98
CA PRO A 27 3.55 13.17 14.60
C PRO A 27 4.87 12.41 14.63
N GLY A 28 5.61 12.42 13.51
CA GLY A 28 6.87 11.68 13.36
C GLY A 28 6.76 10.16 13.26
N GLY A 29 5.56 9.59 13.48
CA GLY A 29 5.28 8.16 13.31
C GLY A 29 4.60 7.82 11.98
N SER A 30 4.24 8.83 11.19
CA SER A 30 3.56 8.67 9.89
C SER A 30 4.49 9.08 8.77
N SER A 31 4.75 8.16 7.83
CA SER A 31 5.42 8.53 6.58
C SER A 31 4.44 9.27 5.65
N ILE A 32 4.94 10.31 4.99
CA ILE A 32 4.19 11.05 3.98
C ILE A 32 4.71 10.65 2.62
N SER A 33 3.83 10.10 1.80
CA SER A 33 4.10 9.67 0.43
C SER A 33 3.23 10.47 -0.53
N VAL A 34 3.71 10.66 -1.76
CA VAL A 34 2.95 11.27 -2.85
C VAL A 34 2.33 10.19 -3.74
N ASP A 35 1.15 10.47 -4.28
CA ASP A 35 0.50 9.61 -5.28
C ASP A 35 0.98 10.05 -6.68
N PRO A 36 1.76 9.24 -7.41
CA PRO A 36 2.28 9.62 -8.71
C PRO A 36 1.21 9.50 -9.81
N ILE A 37 1.34 10.34 -10.85
CA ILE A 37 0.53 10.27 -12.07
C ILE A 37 1.48 10.11 -13.25
N ALA A 38 1.21 9.16 -14.13
CA ALA A 38 2.02 8.88 -15.32
C ALA A 38 1.15 8.68 -16.56
N VAL A 39 1.65 9.13 -17.71
CA VAL A 39 1.04 8.85 -19.03
C VAL A 39 1.73 7.64 -19.64
N LEU A 40 0.95 6.65 -20.04
CA LEU A 40 1.47 5.42 -20.63
C LEU A 40 2.07 5.67 -22.02
N LYS A 41 3.19 5.01 -22.30
CA LYS A 41 3.81 5.04 -23.63
C LYS A 41 2.82 4.50 -24.66
N GLY A 42 2.60 5.26 -25.74
CA GLY A 42 1.65 4.91 -26.80
C GLY A 42 0.20 5.30 -26.50
N ALA A 43 -0.04 6.21 -25.55
CA ALA A 43 -1.37 6.77 -25.31
C ALA A 43 -1.97 7.33 -26.63
N PRO A 44 -3.20 6.93 -27.01
CA PRO A 44 -3.79 7.31 -28.30
C PRO A 44 -4.11 8.81 -28.41
N HIS A 45 -4.21 9.51 -27.28
CA HIS A 45 -4.49 10.93 -27.18
C HIS A 45 -3.48 11.61 -26.24
N LEU A 46 -2.22 11.70 -26.69
CA LEU A 46 -1.11 12.18 -25.87
C LEU A 46 -1.34 13.60 -25.33
N ASP A 47 -1.77 14.52 -26.17
CA ASP A 47 -2.00 15.91 -25.78
C ASP A 47 -3.09 16.03 -24.71
N LEU A 48 -4.21 15.32 -24.90
CA LEU A 48 -5.30 15.28 -23.91
C LEU A 48 -4.83 14.68 -22.58
N ALA A 49 -4.03 13.62 -22.63
CA ALA A 49 -3.47 13.00 -21.42
C ALA A 49 -2.55 13.99 -20.68
N HIS A 50 -1.71 14.74 -21.39
CA HIS A 50 -0.87 15.78 -20.79
C HIS A 50 -1.71 16.92 -20.21
N SER A 51 -2.68 17.45 -20.96
CA SER A 51 -3.59 18.50 -20.46
C SER A 51 -4.35 18.07 -19.20
N PHE A 52 -4.74 16.79 -19.11
CA PHE A 52 -5.33 16.26 -17.89
C PHE A 52 -4.36 16.26 -16.71
N VAL A 53 -3.11 15.84 -16.91
CA VAL A 53 -2.08 15.89 -15.86
C VAL A 53 -1.80 17.32 -15.43
N GLU A 54 -1.69 18.25 -16.38
CA GLU A 54 -1.53 19.69 -16.12
C GLU A 54 -2.69 20.24 -15.28
N PHE A 55 -3.93 19.88 -15.63
CA PHE A 55 -5.10 20.25 -14.86
C PHE A 55 -5.05 19.68 -13.43
N VAL A 56 -4.73 18.40 -13.26
CA VAL A 56 -4.64 17.77 -11.93
C VAL A 56 -3.59 18.45 -11.05
N LEU A 57 -2.46 18.89 -11.64
CA LEU A 57 -1.39 19.61 -10.93
C LEU A 57 -1.60 21.13 -10.84
N SER A 58 -2.64 21.67 -11.47
CA SER A 58 -3.01 23.07 -11.37
C SER A 58 -3.51 23.43 -9.97
N LYS A 59 -3.56 24.73 -9.66
CA LYS A 59 -4.15 25.23 -8.41
C LYS A 59 -5.62 24.85 -8.29
N GLU A 60 -6.38 24.96 -9.38
CA GLU A 60 -7.80 24.60 -9.40
C GLU A 60 -8.01 23.09 -9.19
N GLY A 61 -7.29 22.25 -9.94
CA GLY A 61 -7.38 20.79 -9.83
C GLY A 61 -7.00 20.27 -8.44
N GLN A 62 -5.94 20.82 -7.85
CA GLN A 62 -5.54 20.50 -6.48
C GLN A 62 -6.54 21.00 -5.42
N MET A 63 -7.24 22.11 -5.66
CA MET A 63 -8.26 22.58 -4.72
C MET A 63 -9.55 21.75 -4.79
N ILE A 64 -9.90 21.12 -5.92
CA ILE A 64 -10.98 20.10 -5.99
C ILE A 64 -10.75 18.96 -4.98
N TRP A 65 -9.49 18.62 -4.74
CA TRP A 65 -9.10 17.49 -3.88
C TRP A 65 -9.23 17.81 -2.38
N ALA A 66 -9.09 19.08 -2.02
CA ALA A 66 -8.93 19.53 -0.65
C ALA A 66 -10.12 20.34 -0.11
N ALA A 67 -10.88 21.00 -0.98
CA ALA A 67 -11.96 21.90 -0.58
C ALA A 67 -13.26 21.16 -0.24
N ALA A 68 -14.12 21.86 0.51
CA ALA A 68 -15.42 21.35 0.95
C ALA A 68 -16.37 21.08 -0.24
N PRO A 69 -17.25 20.05 -0.15
CA PRO A 69 -18.25 19.81 -1.18
C PRO A 69 -19.17 21.02 -1.39
N GLY A 70 -19.48 21.34 -2.65
CA GLY A 70 -20.33 22.48 -3.01
C GLY A 70 -19.63 23.84 -2.95
N SER A 71 -18.37 23.91 -2.54
CA SER A 71 -17.53 25.11 -2.70
C SER A 71 -16.96 25.19 -4.13
N HIS A 72 -16.48 26.35 -4.56
CA HIS A 72 -15.66 26.48 -5.76
C HIS A 72 -14.20 26.75 -5.36
N PRO A 73 -13.22 25.97 -5.84
CA PRO A 73 -13.33 24.90 -6.84
C PRO A 73 -13.51 23.50 -6.21
N GLY A 74 -14.23 23.34 -5.10
CA GLY A 74 -14.46 22.04 -4.46
C GLY A 74 -15.32 21.04 -5.25
N PRO A 75 -15.38 19.77 -4.80
CA PRO A 75 -16.14 18.72 -5.45
C PRO A 75 -17.65 18.92 -5.27
N LYS A 76 -18.49 18.36 -6.13
CA LYS A 76 -19.94 18.57 -6.05
C LYS A 76 -20.63 17.83 -4.90
N TYR A 77 -20.21 16.59 -4.61
CA TYR A 77 -21.01 15.67 -3.80
C TYR A 77 -20.39 15.26 -2.46
N ARG A 78 -19.09 14.95 -2.44
CA ARG A 78 -18.40 14.41 -1.27
C ARG A 78 -16.97 14.92 -1.20
N ALA A 79 -16.50 15.06 0.03
CA ALA A 79 -15.14 15.49 0.30
C ALA A 79 -14.17 14.41 -0.20
N LEU A 80 -13.14 14.81 -0.94
CA LEU A 80 -12.10 13.87 -1.38
C LEU A 80 -11.01 13.71 -0.32
N ARG A 81 -10.86 14.70 0.58
CA ARG A 81 -9.92 14.69 1.72
C ARG A 81 -8.50 14.32 1.32
N ARG A 82 -8.08 14.84 0.16
CA ARG A 82 -6.74 14.65 -0.39
C ARG A 82 -5.95 15.93 -0.19
N LEU A 83 -4.86 15.80 0.55
CA LEU A 83 -3.92 16.89 0.80
C LEU A 83 -3.20 17.26 -0.51
N PRO A 84 -3.21 18.54 -0.92
CA PRO A 84 -2.54 18.96 -2.14
C PRO A 84 -1.03 18.75 -2.12
N VAL A 85 -0.46 18.45 -3.30
CA VAL A 85 1.00 18.39 -3.49
C VAL A 85 1.63 19.76 -3.73
N ARG A 86 0.80 20.81 -3.86
CA ARG A 86 1.21 22.19 -4.12
C ARG A 86 1.45 22.96 -2.81
N PRO A 87 2.71 23.34 -2.48
CA PRO A 87 3.00 24.07 -1.25
C PRO A 87 2.32 25.45 -1.19
N ASP A 88 2.13 26.09 -2.35
CA ASP A 88 1.53 27.42 -2.46
C ASP A 88 0.05 27.48 -2.05
N LEU A 89 -0.62 26.33 -1.87
CA LEU A 89 -1.99 26.28 -1.39
C LEU A 89 -2.11 26.30 0.15
N TYR A 90 -1.04 26.00 0.87
CA TYR A 90 -1.01 25.95 2.34
C TYR A 90 -0.76 27.33 2.99
N GLN A 91 -1.37 28.37 2.41
CA GLN A 91 -1.23 29.75 2.85
C GLN A 91 -2.47 30.56 2.43
N GLY A 92 -2.71 31.68 3.12
CA GLY A 92 -3.76 32.64 2.77
C GLY A 92 -5.16 32.03 2.66
N GLU A 93 -5.92 32.50 1.66
CA GLU A 93 -7.31 32.10 1.44
C GLU A 93 -7.47 30.61 1.13
N THR A 94 -6.56 30.03 0.34
CA THR A 94 -6.67 28.61 -0.04
C THR A 94 -6.59 27.68 1.16
N LEU A 95 -5.76 28.02 2.16
CA LEU A 95 -5.67 27.24 3.39
C LEU A 95 -7.02 27.21 4.13
N GLY A 96 -7.74 28.34 4.17
CA GLY A 96 -9.05 28.43 4.81
C GLY A 96 -10.17 27.69 4.09
N LEU A 97 -10.00 27.40 2.80
CA LEU A 97 -10.97 26.64 2.00
C LEU A 97 -10.78 25.11 2.08
N MET A 98 -9.62 24.64 2.55
CA MET A 98 -9.33 23.22 2.68
C MET A 98 -9.98 22.63 3.93
N ILE A 99 -10.62 21.47 3.77
CA ILE A 99 -11.24 20.73 4.88
C ILE A 99 -10.19 20.32 5.91
N ASP A 100 -9.04 19.84 5.42
CA ASP A 100 -7.94 19.29 6.21
C ASP A 100 -6.68 20.17 6.10
N GLY A 101 -6.86 21.49 5.92
CA GLY A 101 -5.74 22.43 5.72
C GLY A 101 -4.77 22.49 6.91
N SER A 102 -5.27 22.30 8.14
CA SER A 102 -4.48 22.28 9.37
C SER A 102 -3.49 21.13 9.47
N GLU A 103 -3.61 20.11 8.62
CA GLU A 103 -2.68 18.98 8.61
C GLU A 103 -1.28 19.43 8.21
N MET A 104 -1.10 20.39 7.31
CA MET A 104 0.22 20.94 6.95
C MET A 104 1.27 19.83 6.66
N PRO A 105 1.09 19.01 5.60
CA PRO A 105 1.90 17.81 5.36
C PRO A 105 3.39 18.10 5.18
N PHE A 106 3.76 19.26 4.63
CA PHE A 106 5.16 19.66 4.49
C PHE A 106 5.85 19.89 5.83
N GLU A 107 5.12 20.32 6.86
CA GLU A 107 5.65 20.47 8.22
C GLU A 107 5.63 19.14 8.98
N GLN A 108 4.61 18.30 8.77
CA GLN A 108 4.58 16.96 9.33
C GLN A 108 5.74 16.09 8.80
N ALA A 109 6.06 16.19 7.51
CA ALA A 109 7.12 15.41 6.87
C ALA A 109 8.50 15.63 7.52
N LYS A 110 8.79 16.85 7.99
CA LYS A 110 10.04 17.18 8.69
C LYS A 110 10.21 16.45 10.02
N LYS A 111 9.13 15.93 10.60
CA LYS A 111 9.14 15.23 11.89
C LYS A 111 9.43 13.74 11.74
N PHE A 112 9.36 13.20 10.53
CA PHE A 112 9.58 11.79 10.24
C PHE A 112 11.04 11.59 9.80
N ASP A 113 11.82 10.88 10.61
CA ASP A 113 13.19 10.49 10.25
C ASP A 113 13.21 9.07 9.70
N TYR A 114 13.75 8.92 8.49
CA TYR A 114 13.82 7.63 7.80
C TYR A 114 15.23 7.06 7.89
N ASP A 115 15.41 6.02 8.70
CA ASP A 115 16.64 5.24 8.71
C ASP A 115 16.64 4.18 7.60
N GLY A 116 17.25 4.53 6.47
CA GLY A 116 17.41 3.64 5.33
C GLY A 116 18.28 2.40 5.62
N SER A 117 19.08 2.39 6.67
CA SER A 117 19.89 1.22 7.03
C SER A 117 19.02 0.04 7.48
N LEU A 118 17.86 0.32 8.09
CA LEU A 118 16.91 -0.68 8.57
C LEU A 118 16.22 -1.44 7.43
N THR A 119 15.92 -0.79 6.30
CA THR A 119 15.04 -1.40 5.28
C THR A 119 15.62 -1.40 3.87
N GLY A 120 16.52 -0.45 3.53
CA GLY A 120 17.01 -0.27 2.16
C GLY A 120 17.67 -1.53 1.59
N HIS A 121 18.37 -2.28 2.43
CA HIS A 121 19.07 -3.49 2.02
C HIS A 121 18.13 -4.70 1.76
N LEU A 122 16.86 -4.62 2.15
CA LEU A 122 15.87 -5.69 2.05
C LEU A 122 15.03 -5.62 0.77
N PHE A 123 15.00 -4.49 0.06
CA PHE A 123 14.12 -4.31 -1.10
C PHE A 123 14.28 -5.38 -2.19
N THR A 124 15.51 -5.71 -2.56
CA THR A 124 15.76 -6.74 -3.58
C THR A 124 15.36 -8.15 -3.11
N PRO A 125 15.79 -8.62 -1.92
CA PRO A 125 15.28 -9.84 -1.31
C PRO A 125 13.76 -9.90 -1.23
N LEU A 126 13.11 -8.85 -0.71
CA LEU A 126 11.66 -8.79 -0.50
C LEU A 126 10.90 -8.94 -1.82
N ARG A 127 11.36 -8.27 -2.89
CA ARG A 127 10.76 -8.44 -4.23
C ARG A 127 10.79 -9.89 -4.70
N ILE A 128 11.88 -10.61 -4.44
CA ILE A 128 12.00 -12.02 -4.82
C ILE A 128 11.11 -12.90 -3.95
N ILE A 129 11.12 -12.68 -2.64
CA ILE A 129 10.27 -13.42 -1.68
C ILE A 129 8.79 -13.28 -2.08
N VAL A 130 8.29 -12.05 -2.25
CA VAL A 130 6.90 -11.79 -2.67
C VAL A 130 6.61 -12.43 -4.02
N ARG A 131 7.54 -12.38 -4.97
CA ARG A 131 7.35 -13.02 -6.27
C ARG A 131 7.15 -14.53 -6.13
N VAL A 132 8.08 -15.24 -5.49
CA VAL A 132 8.02 -16.71 -5.45
C VAL A 132 6.92 -17.23 -4.51
N MET A 133 6.58 -16.47 -3.47
CA MET A 133 5.54 -16.82 -2.51
C MET A 133 4.14 -16.50 -3.02
N CYS A 134 3.92 -15.32 -3.64
CA CYS A 134 2.56 -14.84 -3.94
C CYS A 134 2.22 -14.79 -5.43
N ILE A 135 3.19 -14.60 -6.32
CA ILE A 135 2.96 -14.40 -7.76
C ILE A 135 3.17 -15.70 -8.53
N ASP A 136 4.35 -16.31 -8.39
CA ASP A 136 4.71 -17.53 -9.11
C ASP A 136 4.00 -18.78 -8.55
N ALA A 137 3.42 -18.68 -7.35
CA ALA A 137 2.64 -19.72 -6.65
C ALA A 137 1.17 -19.30 -6.43
N HIS A 138 0.69 -18.31 -7.19
CA HIS A 138 -0.60 -17.65 -6.97
C HIS A 138 -1.78 -18.64 -7.02
N ASP A 139 -1.79 -19.53 -8.02
CA ASP A 139 -2.89 -20.47 -8.23
C ASP A 139 -2.98 -21.45 -7.05
N GLU A 140 -1.85 -22.05 -6.64
CA GLU A 140 -1.82 -22.92 -5.47
C GLU A 140 -2.25 -22.20 -4.19
N MET A 141 -1.77 -20.96 -3.99
CA MET A 141 -2.12 -20.15 -2.82
C MET A 141 -3.62 -19.87 -2.76
N LYS A 142 -4.25 -19.56 -3.90
CA LYS A 142 -5.69 -19.29 -3.99
C LYS A 142 -6.52 -20.53 -3.72
N GLU A 143 -6.15 -21.67 -4.32
CA GLU A 143 -6.85 -22.94 -4.10
C GLU A 143 -6.78 -23.39 -2.64
N ALA A 144 -5.62 -23.24 -1.99
CA ALA A 144 -5.46 -23.57 -0.58
C ALA A 144 -6.29 -22.64 0.31
N TRP A 145 -6.34 -21.35 0.00
CA TRP A 145 -7.14 -20.38 0.75
C TRP A 145 -8.65 -20.65 0.63
N GLU A 146 -9.13 -21.02 -0.56
CA GLU A 146 -10.52 -21.44 -0.78
C GLU A 146 -10.86 -22.68 0.05
N ALA A 147 -10.01 -23.72 0.02
CA ALA A 147 -10.20 -24.93 0.83
C ALA A 147 -10.20 -24.63 2.34
N LEU A 148 -9.36 -23.69 2.82
CA LEU A 148 -9.36 -23.24 4.20
C LEU A 148 -10.66 -22.53 4.60
N ILE A 149 -11.21 -21.68 3.73
CA ILE A 149 -12.51 -21.04 3.97
C ILE A 149 -13.61 -22.10 4.08
N ASP A 150 -13.64 -23.03 3.12
CA ASP A 150 -14.69 -24.05 3.03
C ASP A 150 -14.66 -25.02 4.22
N SER A 151 -13.47 -25.31 4.75
CA SER A 151 -13.26 -26.20 5.90
C SER A 151 -13.27 -25.49 7.25
N GLY A 152 -13.41 -24.16 7.29
CA GLY A 152 -13.44 -23.39 8.54
C GLY A 152 -12.09 -23.28 9.25
N PHE A 153 -10.99 -23.23 8.49
CA PHE A 153 -9.61 -23.03 8.98
C PHE A 153 -9.16 -24.08 10.01
N PRO A 154 -9.08 -25.37 9.63
CA PRO A 154 -8.59 -26.40 10.55
C PRO A 154 -7.11 -26.14 10.91
N PRO A 155 -6.67 -26.46 12.15
CA PRO A 155 -5.42 -25.93 12.69
C PRO A 155 -4.16 -26.33 11.91
N GLN A 156 -4.03 -27.57 11.46
CA GLN A 156 -2.80 -28.03 10.79
C GLN A 156 -2.70 -27.44 9.39
N ALA A 157 -3.80 -27.43 8.63
CA ALA A 157 -3.85 -26.77 7.33
C ALA A 157 -3.50 -25.28 7.43
N THR A 158 -4.04 -24.61 8.46
CA THR A 158 -3.82 -23.19 8.70
C THR A 158 -2.37 -22.90 9.07
N GLU A 159 -1.75 -23.71 9.93
CA GLU A 159 -0.33 -23.62 10.26
C GLU A 159 0.54 -23.83 9.01
N LYS A 160 0.23 -24.86 8.22
CA LYS A 160 0.95 -25.19 7.00
C LYS A 160 0.90 -24.06 5.95
N PHE A 161 -0.26 -23.41 5.80
CA PHE A 161 -0.43 -22.28 4.88
C PHE A 161 0.37 -21.05 5.32
N HIS A 162 0.45 -20.80 6.63
CA HIS A 162 1.18 -19.67 7.20
C HIS A 162 2.68 -19.94 7.43
N ASP A 163 3.18 -21.13 7.10
CA ASP A 163 4.59 -21.47 7.24
C ASP A 163 5.45 -20.68 6.24
N ILE A 164 6.06 -19.62 6.79
CA ILE A 164 7.02 -18.74 6.12
C ILE A 164 8.45 -18.96 6.63
N SER A 165 8.75 -20.10 7.25
CA SER A 165 10.02 -20.35 7.95
C SER A 165 11.29 -20.13 7.11
N LEU A 166 11.22 -20.29 5.79
CA LEU A 166 12.36 -20.02 4.88
C LEU A 166 12.59 -18.53 4.59
N VAL A 167 11.74 -17.64 5.08
CA VAL A 167 11.88 -16.20 4.89
C VAL A 167 11.69 -15.48 6.22
N SER A 168 12.66 -14.64 6.58
CA SER A 168 12.60 -13.79 7.75
C SER A 168 13.34 -12.50 7.46
N TYR A 169 13.17 -11.48 8.31
CA TYR A 169 13.95 -10.24 8.22
C TYR A 169 15.46 -10.53 8.19
N GLU A 170 15.92 -11.43 9.07
CA GLU A 170 17.33 -11.83 9.16
C GLU A 170 17.80 -12.55 7.90
N LEU A 171 17.07 -13.58 7.43
CA LEU A 171 17.43 -14.34 6.24
C LEU A 171 17.42 -13.44 4.99
N ALA A 172 16.43 -12.56 4.87
CA ALA A 172 16.35 -11.57 3.80
C ALA A 172 17.58 -10.64 3.83
N GLY A 173 18.01 -10.17 5.00
CA GLY A 173 19.15 -9.29 5.16
C GLY A 173 20.53 -9.95 5.02
N THR A 174 20.60 -11.27 5.19
CA THR A 174 21.85 -12.04 5.23
C THR A 174 21.98 -13.02 4.06
N SER A 175 21.57 -14.28 4.23
CA SER A 175 21.78 -15.39 3.31
C SER A 175 21.11 -15.17 1.95
N ILE A 176 19.86 -14.71 1.93
CA ILE A 176 19.10 -14.44 0.70
C ILE A 176 19.78 -13.32 -0.08
N LYS A 177 20.02 -12.16 0.56
CA LYS A 177 20.72 -11.02 -0.07
C LYS A 177 22.11 -11.40 -0.59
N SER A 178 22.90 -12.13 0.19
CA SER A 178 24.23 -12.58 -0.19
C SER A 178 24.19 -13.47 -1.44
N THR A 179 23.28 -14.45 -1.45
CA THR A 179 23.10 -15.38 -2.58
C THR A 179 22.65 -14.66 -3.85
N LEU A 180 21.70 -13.71 -3.72
CA LEU A 180 21.23 -12.89 -4.85
C LEU A 180 22.34 -12.01 -5.45
N LYS A 181 23.33 -11.60 -4.66
CA LYS A 181 24.49 -10.81 -5.13
C LYS A 181 25.60 -11.66 -5.73
N LYS A 182 25.68 -12.95 -5.39
CA LYS A 182 26.80 -13.83 -5.75
C LYS A 182 26.85 -14.13 -7.25
N SER A 183 25.76 -14.64 -7.81
CA SER A 183 25.66 -14.93 -9.25
C SER A 183 24.20 -15.07 -9.70
N LYS A 184 23.95 -14.89 -11.01
CA LYS A 184 22.61 -15.13 -11.57
C LYS A 184 22.15 -16.58 -11.41
N VAL A 185 23.08 -17.54 -11.51
CA VAL A 185 22.77 -18.97 -11.38
C VAL A 185 22.35 -19.28 -9.94
N ASP A 186 23.06 -18.76 -8.95
CA ASP A 186 22.72 -18.94 -7.53
C ASP A 186 21.37 -18.28 -7.20
N ALA A 187 21.10 -17.10 -7.75
CA ALA A 187 19.81 -16.44 -7.59
C ALA A 187 18.64 -17.28 -8.13
N VAL A 188 18.79 -17.90 -9.32
CA VAL A 188 17.76 -18.78 -9.89
C VAL A 188 17.56 -20.03 -9.05
N LYS A 189 18.65 -20.65 -8.55
CA LYS A 189 18.55 -21.81 -7.66
C LYS A 189 17.77 -21.49 -6.38
N LEU A 190 18.11 -20.37 -5.74
CA LEU A 190 17.41 -19.90 -4.54
C LEU A 190 15.92 -19.63 -4.82
N MET A 191 15.60 -18.97 -5.94
CA MET A 191 14.21 -18.72 -6.33
C MET A 191 13.42 -20.02 -6.53
N ASN A 192 14.03 -21.02 -7.16
CA ASN A 192 13.39 -22.33 -7.36
C ASN A 192 13.18 -23.07 -6.05
N GLU A 193 14.15 -23.03 -5.14
CA GLU A 193 14.04 -23.64 -3.80
C GLU A 193 12.89 -23.01 -3.01
N LEU A 194 12.89 -21.69 -2.84
CA LEU A 194 11.86 -20.96 -2.12
C LEU A 194 10.47 -21.16 -2.77
N GLY A 195 10.39 -21.03 -4.10
CA GLY A 195 9.13 -21.23 -4.82
C GLY A 195 8.59 -22.66 -4.70
N SER A 196 9.46 -23.67 -4.75
CA SER A 196 9.05 -25.07 -4.56
C SER A 196 8.54 -25.33 -3.14
N PHE A 197 9.17 -24.71 -2.14
CA PHE A 197 8.71 -24.77 -0.76
C PHE A 197 7.31 -24.17 -0.60
N PHE A 198 7.08 -22.94 -1.05
CA PHE A 198 5.76 -22.30 -0.91
C PHE A 198 4.66 -23.03 -1.67
N ARG A 199 4.90 -23.44 -2.92
CA ARG A 199 3.92 -24.26 -3.67
C ARG A 199 3.60 -25.56 -2.97
N LYS A 200 4.61 -26.24 -2.42
CA LYS A 200 4.41 -27.48 -1.65
C LYS A 200 3.56 -27.21 -0.41
N ASN A 201 3.87 -26.15 0.34
CA ASN A 201 3.11 -25.77 1.52
C ASN A 201 1.65 -25.46 1.20
N TYR A 202 1.36 -24.73 0.13
CA TYR A 202 -0.03 -24.46 -0.28
C TYR A 202 -0.76 -25.73 -0.71
N LYS A 203 -0.13 -26.62 -1.49
CA LYS A 203 -0.75 -27.91 -1.86
C LYS A 203 -1.03 -28.79 -0.66
N GLU A 204 -0.09 -28.87 0.29
CA GLU A 204 -0.28 -29.61 1.54
C GLU A 204 -1.37 -28.98 2.41
N ALA A 205 -1.40 -27.64 2.53
CA ALA A 205 -2.45 -26.94 3.27
C ALA A 205 -3.83 -27.20 2.68
N LYS A 206 -3.96 -27.17 1.35
CA LYS A 206 -5.20 -27.53 0.66
C LYS A 206 -5.63 -28.96 1.01
N GLN A 207 -4.73 -29.93 0.89
CA GLN A 207 -5.02 -31.32 1.21
C GLN A 207 -5.47 -31.49 2.67
N LEU A 208 -4.75 -30.87 3.62
CA LEU A 208 -5.10 -30.92 5.04
C LEU A 208 -6.47 -30.28 5.32
N ALA A 209 -6.77 -29.16 4.64
CA ALA A 209 -8.06 -28.49 4.75
C ALA A 209 -9.21 -29.38 4.26
N GLU A 210 -9.03 -30.04 3.12
CA GLU A 210 -9.99 -31.02 2.57
C GLU A 210 -10.17 -32.24 3.49
N GLU A 211 -9.13 -32.61 4.24
CA GLU A 211 -9.17 -33.66 5.27
C GLU A 211 -9.70 -33.18 6.63
N GLY A 212 -9.94 -31.87 6.80
CA GLY A 212 -10.39 -31.26 8.05
C GLY A 212 -9.34 -31.23 9.17
N LYS A 213 -8.04 -31.24 8.82
CA LYS A 213 -6.91 -31.33 9.76
C LYS A 213 -6.19 -30.00 10.01
#